data_AF-A0A2E7BM30-F1
#
_entry.id   AF-A0A2E7BM30-F1
#
_cell.length_a   1.000
_cell.length_b   1.000
_cell.length_c   1.000
_cell.angle_alpha   90.00
_cell.angle_beta   90.00
_cell.angle_gamma   90.00
#
_symmetry.space_group_name_H-M   'P 1'
#
loop_
_entity.id
_entity.type
_entity.pdbx_description
1 polymer ?
#
loop_
_entity_poly.entity_id
_entity_poly.type
_entity_poly.pdbx_seq_one_letter_code
_entity_poly.pdbx_strand_id
1 'polypeptide(L)'
;MKHVLFLVLGITVLSPSGYAQSDAELIEQALAAAPRRARADASVIKWSNDFTYTTIKEGTNPIVCYSRADERDRPPFAVQCTSKANLDRVAQNRRFHAGSSDRESEAALVAAAAADGTRVAPEYGSWLRSMNGPDQASAGTHTTIAMPMATAASSGFPDRPGQGGAWIMAAGTSEAHLMVP
;
A
#
# COMPACT_ATOMS: atom_id res chain seq x y z
N MET A 1 -31.52 13.87 65.56
CA MET A 1 -31.88 13.69 64.13
C MET A 1 -30.60 13.28 63.41
N LYS A 2 -30.54 12.03 62.92
CA LYS A 2 -29.32 11.39 62.39
C LYS A 2 -29.42 11.41 60.86
N HIS A 3 -28.58 12.20 60.18
CA HIS A 3 -28.54 12.27 58.73
C HIS A 3 -27.69 11.11 58.19
N VAL A 4 -28.30 10.18 57.47
CA VAL A 4 -27.61 9.09 56.76
C VAL A 4 -27.32 9.58 55.35
N LEU A 5 -26.04 9.70 55.03
CA LEU A 5 -25.54 10.10 53.71
C LEU A 5 -25.41 8.83 52.85
N PHE A 6 -26.25 8.68 51.82
CA PHE A 6 -26.11 7.64 50.81
C PHE A 6 -25.19 8.14 49.70
N LEU A 7 -23.97 7.59 49.63
CA LEU A 7 -23.03 7.81 48.54
C LEU A 7 -23.26 6.71 47.49
N VAL A 8 -23.92 7.06 46.38
CA VAL A 8 -24.10 6.15 45.23
C VAL A 8 -22.82 6.20 44.39
N LEU A 9 -22.01 5.15 44.46
CA LEU A 9 -20.82 4.97 43.63
C LEU A 9 -21.26 4.38 42.28
N GLY A 10 -21.37 5.23 41.26
CA GLY A 10 -21.64 4.82 39.89
C GLY A 10 -20.41 4.13 39.29
N ILE A 11 -20.53 2.83 38.99
CA ILE A 11 -19.53 2.08 38.22
C ILE A 11 -19.77 2.38 36.75
N THR A 12 -18.97 3.28 36.18
CA THR A 12 -18.87 3.48 34.72
C THR A 12 -18.05 2.33 34.12
N VAL A 13 -18.75 1.39 33.47
CA VAL A 13 -18.12 0.37 32.64
C VAL A 13 -17.65 1.04 31.34
N LEU A 14 -16.37 1.37 31.27
CA LEU A 14 -15.70 1.75 30.03
C LEU A 14 -15.46 0.48 29.21
N SER A 15 -16.30 0.23 28.20
CA SER A 15 -16.04 -0.78 27.17
C SER A 15 -14.97 -0.25 26.20
N PRO A 16 -13.77 -0.87 26.09
CA PRO A 16 -12.88 -0.55 25.00
C PRO A 16 -13.41 -1.21 23.72
N SER A 17 -14.13 -0.45 22.90
CA SER A 17 -14.44 -0.81 21.52
C SER A 17 -13.19 -0.64 20.65
N GLY A 18 -12.17 -1.43 20.91
CA GLY A 18 -11.02 -1.61 20.02
C GLY A 18 -11.08 -3.03 19.49
N TYR A 19 -11.88 -3.27 18.45
CA TYR A 19 -11.79 -4.54 17.72
C TYR A 19 -10.43 -4.57 17.04
N ALA A 20 -9.46 -5.26 17.66
CA ALA A 20 -8.24 -5.64 16.98
C ALA A 20 -8.66 -6.55 15.83
N GLN A 21 -8.47 -6.09 14.59
CA GLN A 21 -8.76 -6.88 13.40
C GLN A 21 -7.96 -8.18 13.46
N SER A 22 -8.63 -9.31 13.30
CA SER A 22 -7.96 -10.62 13.32
C SER A 22 -7.05 -10.78 12.10
N ASP A 23 -5.99 -11.58 12.22
CA ASP A 23 -5.13 -11.89 11.07
C ASP A 23 -5.93 -12.53 9.93
N ALA A 24 -6.94 -13.35 10.22
CA ALA A 24 -7.82 -13.93 9.22
C ALA A 24 -8.56 -12.86 8.40
N GLU A 25 -9.08 -11.82 9.05
CA GLU A 25 -9.75 -10.72 8.38
C GLU A 25 -8.77 -9.85 7.58
N LEU A 26 -7.58 -9.57 8.13
CA LEU A 26 -6.51 -8.86 7.41
C LEU A 26 -6.07 -9.61 6.16
N ILE A 27 -5.93 -10.94 6.25
CA ILE A 27 -5.59 -11.81 5.12
C ILE A 27 -6.64 -11.71 4.02
N GLU A 28 -7.91 -11.89 4.35
CA GLU A 28 -8.99 -11.85 3.35
C GLU A 28 -9.10 -10.48 2.66
N GLN A 29 -8.99 -9.40 3.44
CA GLN A 29 -9.01 -8.03 2.90
C GLN A 29 -7.80 -7.75 2.01
N ALA A 30 -6.57 -8.08 2.45
CA ALA A 30 -5.36 -7.85 1.67
C ALA A 30 -5.39 -8.62 0.33
N LEU A 31 -5.92 -9.84 0.34
CA LEU A 31 -6.07 -10.68 -0.86
C LEU A 31 -7.12 -10.16 -1.85
N ALA A 32 -7.89 -9.11 -1.53
CA ALA A 32 -8.86 -8.52 -2.47
C ALA A 32 -8.19 -7.96 -3.73
N ALA A 33 -7.00 -7.36 -3.60
CA ALA A 33 -6.25 -6.82 -4.73
C ALA A 33 -5.51 -7.90 -5.56
N ALA A 34 -5.46 -9.15 -5.08
CA ALA A 34 -4.71 -10.21 -5.74
C ALA A 34 -5.34 -10.61 -7.10
N PRO A 35 -4.54 -10.96 -8.12
CA PRO A 35 -5.05 -11.57 -9.35
C PRO A 35 -5.70 -12.90 -9.03
N ARG A 36 -6.88 -13.18 -9.62
CA ARG A 36 -7.65 -14.40 -9.36
C ARG A 36 -6.81 -15.68 -9.48
N ARG A 37 -5.93 -15.75 -10.50
CA ARG A 37 -5.05 -16.90 -10.77
C ARG A 37 -3.99 -17.17 -9.69
N ALA A 38 -3.67 -16.17 -8.88
CA ALA A 38 -2.56 -16.20 -7.93
C ALA A 38 -3.02 -16.02 -6.47
N ARG A 39 -4.30 -15.70 -6.23
CA ARG A 39 -4.82 -15.34 -4.90
C ARG A 39 -4.60 -16.42 -3.84
N ALA A 40 -4.86 -17.69 -4.16
CA ALA A 40 -4.77 -18.78 -3.18
C ALA A 40 -3.34 -18.95 -2.63
N ASP A 41 -2.36 -18.80 -3.51
CA ASP A 41 -0.94 -19.04 -3.22
C ASP A 41 -0.13 -17.76 -2.93
N ALA A 42 -0.79 -16.59 -2.90
CA ALA A 42 -0.16 -15.32 -2.56
C ALA A 42 0.19 -15.25 -1.06
N SER A 43 1.33 -14.65 -0.75
CA SER A 43 1.70 -14.32 0.63
C SER A 43 0.95 -13.07 1.10
N VAL A 44 0.69 -12.97 2.39
CA VAL A 44 0.20 -11.75 3.02
C VAL A 44 1.15 -11.34 4.15
N ILE A 45 1.54 -10.07 4.14
CA ILE A 45 2.40 -9.48 5.17
C ILE A 45 1.68 -8.35 5.91
N LYS A 46 2.16 -8.09 7.13
CA LYS A 46 1.77 -6.95 7.95
C LYS A 46 3.01 -6.08 8.18
N TRP A 47 2.93 -4.82 7.78
CA TRP A 47 3.98 -3.84 8.04
C TRP A 47 3.98 -3.46 9.52
N SER A 48 5.16 -3.24 10.07
CA SER A 48 5.38 -2.63 11.39
C SER A 48 5.78 -1.16 11.26
N ASN A 49 5.75 -0.44 12.39
CA ASN A 49 6.05 0.99 12.44
C ASN A 49 7.51 1.33 12.09
N ASP A 50 8.41 0.35 12.13
CA ASP A 50 9.82 0.48 11.72
C ASP A 50 10.05 0.11 10.23
N PHE A 51 8.97 -0.09 9.47
CA PHE A 51 8.98 -0.45 8.05
C PHE A 51 9.60 -1.82 7.76
N THR A 52 9.67 -2.69 8.76
CA THR A 52 9.82 -4.13 8.58
C THR A 52 8.44 -4.78 8.44
N TYR A 53 8.39 -6.10 8.28
CA TYR A 53 7.11 -6.79 8.15
C TYR A 53 7.16 -8.19 8.76
N THR A 54 5.99 -8.68 9.14
CA THR A 54 5.76 -10.09 9.47
C THR A 54 4.88 -10.74 8.41
N THR A 55 5.15 -12.01 8.08
CA THR A 55 4.28 -12.78 7.20
C THR A 55 3.16 -13.41 8.00
N ILE A 56 1.91 -13.04 7.71
CA ILE A 56 0.70 -13.59 8.37
C ILE A 56 0.04 -14.69 7.54
N LYS A 57 0.38 -14.79 6.25
CA LYS A 57 0.06 -15.93 5.40
C LYS A 57 1.26 -16.23 4.51
N GLU A 58 1.86 -17.41 4.67
CA GLU A 58 2.89 -17.88 3.75
C GLU A 58 2.28 -18.33 2.41
N GLY A 59 3.02 -18.14 1.32
CA GLY A 59 2.54 -18.31 -0.04
C GLY A 59 3.62 -18.87 -0.94
N THR A 60 3.23 -19.72 -1.89
CA THR A 60 4.16 -20.47 -2.75
C THR A 60 4.46 -19.78 -4.08
N ASN A 61 3.73 -18.71 -4.41
CA ASN A 61 3.93 -17.94 -5.62
C ASN A 61 4.66 -16.61 -5.33
N PRO A 62 5.06 -15.83 -6.36
CA PRO A 62 5.85 -14.61 -6.16
C PRO A 62 4.99 -13.40 -5.73
N ILE A 63 3.69 -13.54 -5.50
CA ILE A 63 2.80 -12.43 -5.14
C ILE A 63 2.79 -12.24 -3.62
N VAL A 64 2.84 -10.97 -3.22
CA VAL A 64 2.65 -10.52 -1.84
C VAL A 64 1.59 -9.44 -1.79
N CYS A 65 0.73 -9.51 -0.77
CA CYS A 65 -0.34 -8.56 -0.51
C CYS A 65 -0.22 -7.98 0.91
N TYR A 66 -0.66 -6.75 1.10
CA TYR A 66 -0.62 -6.06 2.39
C TYR A 66 -1.65 -4.93 2.47
N SER A 67 -2.01 -4.58 3.71
CA SER A 67 -2.77 -3.37 3.99
C SER A 67 -1.86 -2.13 3.90
N ARG A 68 -2.49 -1.01 3.54
CA ARG A 68 -1.92 0.33 3.56
C ARG A 68 -2.79 1.30 4.36
N ALA A 69 -3.83 0.82 5.03
CA ALA A 69 -4.79 1.65 5.76
C ALA A 69 -4.15 2.43 6.94
N ASP A 70 -2.94 2.07 7.34
CA ASP A 70 -2.14 2.76 8.35
C ASP A 70 -1.30 3.93 7.80
N GLU A 71 -1.20 4.08 6.47
CA GLU A 71 -0.52 5.23 5.85
C GLU A 71 -1.38 6.50 5.92
N ARG A 72 -0.72 7.67 5.96
CA ARG A 72 -1.39 8.97 5.89
C ARG A 72 -2.21 9.10 4.59
N ASP A 73 -3.31 9.83 4.64
CA ASP A 73 -4.14 10.17 3.47
C ASP A 73 -4.71 8.95 2.72
N ARG A 74 -4.73 7.76 3.33
CA ARG A 74 -5.40 6.58 2.80
C ARG A 74 -6.84 6.49 3.29
N PRO A 75 -7.77 6.01 2.43
CA PRO A 75 -9.11 5.70 2.89
C PRO A 75 -9.09 4.46 3.81
N PRO A 76 -10.18 4.22 4.57
CA PRO A 76 -10.24 3.11 5.53
C PRO A 76 -9.94 1.73 4.95
N PHE A 77 -10.40 1.46 3.72
CA PHE A 77 -10.01 0.27 2.98
C PHE A 77 -8.95 0.65 1.94
N ALA A 78 -7.70 0.25 2.21
CA ALA A 78 -6.58 0.44 1.29
C ALA A 78 -5.67 -0.78 1.33
N VAL A 79 -5.64 -1.55 0.25
CA VAL A 79 -4.82 -2.76 0.13
C VAL A 79 -4.05 -2.75 -1.18
N GLN A 80 -2.88 -3.40 -1.20
CA GLN A 80 -2.04 -3.48 -2.38
C GLN A 80 -1.40 -4.85 -2.48
N CYS A 81 -1.23 -5.33 -3.71
CA CYS A 81 -0.46 -6.51 -4.02
C CYS A 81 0.58 -6.21 -5.10
N THR A 82 1.69 -6.94 -5.07
CA THR A 82 2.77 -6.86 -6.05
C THR A 82 3.67 -8.10 -5.98
N SER A 83 4.81 -8.09 -6.68
CA SER A 83 5.86 -9.10 -6.56
C SER A 83 6.59 -8.99 -5.22
N LYS A 84 6.98 -10.13 -4.64
CA LYS A 84 7.86 -10.20 -3.45
C LYS A 84 9.18 -9.44 -3.68
N ALA A 85 9.67 -9.38 -4.91
CA ALA A 85 10.89 -8.65 -5.25
C ALA A 85 10.77 -7.12 -5.06
N ASN A 86 9.56 -6.57 -4.92
CA ASN A 86 9.34 -5.16 -4.68
C ASN A 86 9.32 -4.75 -3.20
N LEU A 87 9.45 -5.69 -2.25
CA LEU A 87 9.26 -5.37 -0.83
C LEU A 87 10.23 -4.31 -0.30
N ASP A 88 11.49 -4.30 -0.74
CA ASP A 88 12.44 -3.25 -0.35
C ASP A 88 12.05 -1.88 -0.91
N ARG A 89 11.56 -1.84 -2.15
CA ARG A 89 11.04 -0.64 -2.78
C ARG A 89 9.79 -0.12 -2.07
N VAL A 90 8.89 -1.02 -1.67
CA VAL A 90 7.69 -0.68 -0.89
C VAL A 90 8.07 -0.14 0.48
N ALA A 91 9.00 -0.79 1.20
CA ALA A 91 9.50 -0.32 2.49
C ALA A 91 10.11 1.08 2.39
N GLN A 92 10.92 1.35 1.36
CA GLN A 92 11.48 2.68 1.11
C GLN A 92 10.38 3.72 0.81
N ASN A 93 9.38 3.38 0.01
CA ASN A 93 8.24 4.27 -0.24
C ASN A 93 7.47 4.60 1.05
N ARG A 94 7.24 3.60 1.91
CA ARG A 94 6.57 3.82 3.21
C ARG A 94 7.39 4.73 4.12
N ARG A 95 8.73 4.61 4.12
CA ARG A 95 9.63 5.53 4.84
C ARG A 95 9.50 6.97 4.34
N PHE A 96 9.53 7.18 3.02
CA PHE A 96 9.34 8.52 2.44
C PHE A 96 7.96 9.10 2.73
N HIS A 97 6.92 8.28 2.64
CA HIS A 97 5.57 8.69 2.95
C HIS A 97 5.42 9.11 4.42
N ALA A 98 5.95 8.31 5.36
CA ALA A 98 5.94 8.64 6.78
C ALA A 98 6.85 9.84 7.16
N GLY A 99 7.95 10.03 6.42
CA GLY A 99 8.90 11.14 6.62
C GLY A 99 8.53 12.45 5.91
N SER A 100 7.41 12.48 5.17
CA SER A 100 6.91 13.66 4.46
C SER A 100 5.63 14.19 5.14
N SER A 101 5.19 15.39 4.78
CA SER A 101 3.88 15.93 5.20
C SER A 101 2.83 15.87 4.12
N ASP A 102 3.26 15.80 2.86
CA ASP A 102 2.43 15.95 1.68
C ASP A 102 3.12 15.30 0.46
N ARG A 103 2.44 15.32 -0.68
CA ARG A 103 2.94 14.73 -1.93
C ARG A 103 4.21 15.43 -2.45
N GLU A 104 4.36 16.73 -2.22
CA GLU A 104 5.49 17.50 -2.75
C GLU A 104 6.77 17.17 -1.99
N SER A 105 6.71 17.18 -0.66
CA SER A 105 7.81 16.77 0.22
C SER A 105 8.16 15.29 0.03
N GLU A 106 7.18 14.41 -0.19
CA GLU A 106 7.45 13.00 -0.55
C GLU A 106 8.20 12.88 -1.88
N ALA A 107 7.75 13.61 -2.92
CA ALA A 107 8.41 13.62 -4.21
C ALA A 107 9.85 14.16 -4.13
N ALA A 108 10.11 15.14 -3.26
CA ALA A 108 11.46 15.64 -3.02
C ALA A 108 12.38 14.58 -2.39
N LEU A 109 11.89 13.80 -1.42
CA LEU A 109 12.66 12.68 -0.83
C LEU A 109 12.98 11.60 -1.88
N VAL A 110 12.00 11.26 -2.72
CA VAL A 110 12.19 10.31 -3.83
C VAL A 110 13.23 10.83 -4.82
N ALA A 111 13.14 12.10 -5.21
CA ALA A 111 14.08 12.72 -6.14
C ALA A 111 15.50 12.80 -5.57
N ALA A 112 15.65 13.11 -4.27
CA ALA A 112 16.94 13.11 -3.60
C ALA A 112 17.59 11.72 -3.63
N ALA A 113 16.83 10.68 -3.29
CA ALA A 113 17.31 9.29 -3.36
C ALA A 113 17.65 8.85 -4.79
N ALA A 114 16.94 9.38 -5.80
CA ALA A 114 17.27 9.10 -7.19
C ALA A 114 18.58 9.79 -7.61
N ALA A 115 18.80 11.02 -7.16
CA ALA A 115 19.99 11.81 -7.48
C ALA A 115 21.27 11.27 -6.82
N ASP A 116 21.18 10.74 -5.59
CA ASP A 116 22.32 10.17 -4.87
C ASP A 116 22.53 8.66 -5.12
N GLY A 117 21.65 8.03 -5.91
CA GLY A 117 21.73 6.62 -6.28
C GLY A 117 21.23 5.64 -5.21
N THR A 118 20.63 6.11 -4.11
CA THR A 118 20.08 5.27 -3.04
C THR A 118 18.65 4.79 -3.31
N ARG A 119 18.05 5.23 -4.42
CA ARG A 119 16.70 4.82 -4.80
C ARG A 119 16.64 3.34 -5.17
N VAL A 120 15.89 2.56 -4.41
CA VAL A 120 15.66 1.13 -4.70
C VAL A 120 14.85 1.03 -5.99
N ALA A 121 15.36 0.28 -6.98
CA ALA A 121 14.63 0.02 -8.20
C ALA A 121 13.50 -1.01 -7.95
N PRO A 122 12.29 -0.81 -8.50
CA PRO A 122 11.31 -1.88 -8.56
C PRO A 122 11.76 -2.98 -9.53
N GLU A 123 11.22 -4.18 -9.38
CA GLU A 123 11.37 -5.26 -10.35
C GLU A 123 10.75 -4.84 -11.69
N TYR A 124 11.55 -4.83 -12.75
CA TYR A 124 11.09 -4.47 -14.09
C TYR A 124 9.96 -5.40 -14.55
N GLY A 125 8.87 -4.84 -15.09
CA GLY A 125 7.70 -5.59 -15.55
C GLY A 125 6.80 -6.12 -14.44
N SER A 126 7.13 -5.87 -13.17
CA SER A 126 6.28 -6.23 -12.05
C SER A 126 5.05 -5.32 -11.98
N TRP A 127 3.90 -5.90 -11.66
CA TRP A 127 2.67 -5.15 -11.49
C TRP A 127 2.51 -4.71 -10.04
N LEU A 128 1.90 -3.55 -9.83
CA LEU A 128 1.37 -3.12 -8.55
C LEU A 128 -0.13 -2.88 -8.73
N ARG A 129 -0.96 -3.58 -7.97
CA ARG A 129 -2.41 -3.38 -7.98
C ARG A 129 -2.86 -2.97 -6.61
N SER A 130 -3.59 -1.88 -6.54
CA SER A 130 -4.22 -1.40 -5.32
C SER A 130 -5.74 -1.42 -5.44
N MET A 131 -6.40 -1.62 -4.31
CA MET A 131 -7.83 -1.39 -4.16
C MET A 131 -8.02 -0.44 -2.99
N ASN A 132 -8.65 0.70 -3.24
CA ASN A 132 -8.81 1.75 -2.23
C ASN A 132 -10.25 2.31 -2.27
N GLY A 133 -10.85 2.51 -1.10
CA GLY A 133 -12.21 3.05 -0.95
C GLY A 133 -12.65 3.16 0.51
N PRO A 134 -13.86 3.68 0.76
CA PRO A 134 -14.41 3.71 2.13
C PRO A 134 -14.64 2.29 2.68
N ASP A 135 -14.89 1.32 1.80
CA ASP A 135 -15.01 -0.10 2.10
C ASP A 135 -14.54 -0.95 0.90
N GLN A 136 -14.44 -2.27 1.09
CA GLN A 136 -14.02 -3.21 0.04
C GLN A 136 -15.00 -3.26 -1.15
N ALA A 137 -16.29 -3.06 -0.92
CA ALA A 137 -17.33 -3.24 -1.93
C ALA A 137 -17.35 -2.08 -2.94
N SER A 138 -17.00 -0.88 -2.49
CA SER A 138 -16.92 0.35 -3.29
C SER A 138 -15.49 0.73 -3.71
N ALA A 139 -14.49 -0.07 -3.32
CA ALA A 139 -13.09 0.22 -3.60
C ALA A 139 -12.77 0.23 -5.11
N GLY A 140 -12.19 1.33 -5.56
CA GLY A 140 -11.64 1.45 -6.91
C GLY A 140 -10.36 0.64 -7.05
N THR A 141 -10.17 -0.01 -8.19
CA THR A 141 -8.93 -0.71 -8.54
C THR A 141 -8.02 0.22 -9.33
N HIS A 142 -6.73 0.22 -9.01
CA HIS A 142 -5.71 0.86 -9.83
C HIS A 142 -4.52 -0.07 -10.03
N THR A 143 -4.07 -0.24 -11.28
CA THR A 143 -2.95 -1.12 -11.63
C THR A 143 -1.88 -0.33 -12.38
N THR A 144 -0.62 -0.54 -11.99
CA THR A 144 0.55 -0.05 -12.70
C THR A 144 1.53 -1.19 -12.98
N ILE A 145 2.43 -0.99 -13.94
CA ILE A 145 3.52 -1.92 -14.24
C ILE A 145 4.83 -1.16 -14.17
N ALA A 146 5.75 -1.58 -13.30
CA ALA A 146 7.03 -0.94 -13.12
C ALA A 146 7.90 -1.06 -14.38
N MET A 147 8.44 0.06 -14.85
CA MET A 147 9.35 0.13 -15.98
C MET A 147 10.45 1.16 -15.68
N PRO A 148 11.28 0.95 -14.64
CA PRO A 148 12.24 1.94 -14.20
C PRO A 148 13.14 2.38 -15.36
N MET A 149 13.37 3.69 -15.46
CA MET A 149 14.14 4.38 -16.51
C MET A 149 13.58 4.31 -17.93
N ALA A 150 12.44 3.64 -18.16
CA ALA A 150 11.85 3.60 -19.49
C ALA A 150 11.33 4.97 -19.94
N THR A 151 11.42 5.24 -21.24
CA THR A 151 10.88 6.44 -21.89
C THR A 151 9.80 6.05 -22.90
N ALA A 152 9.11 7.03 -23.49
CA ALA A 152 8.21 6.76 -24.62
C ALA A 152 8.95 6.05 -25.77
N ALA A 153 10.17 6.50 -26.09
CA ALA A 153 10.98 5.92 -27.15
C ALA A 153 11.43 4.48 -26.86
N SER A 154 11.83 4.18 -25.61
CA SER A 154 12.34 2.84 -25.26
C SER A 154 11.23 1.83 -24.99
N SER A 155 10.03 2.28 -24.63
CA SER A 155 8.90 1.41 -24.27
C SER A 155 7.88 1.26 -25.39
N GLY A 156 7.82 2.22 -26.33
CA GLY A 156 6.79 2.28 -27.36
C GLY A 156 5.43 2.79 -26.87
N PHE A 157 5.28 3.10 -25.58
CA PHE A 157 4.05 3.66 -25.01
C PHE A 157 4.07 5.20 -25.08
N PRO A 158 2.90 5.84 -25.26
CA PRO A 158 2.79 7.29 -25.14
C PRO A 158 3.13 7.75 -23.71
N ASP A 159 3.68 8.94 -23.56
CA ASP A 159 3.98 9.56 -22.25
C ASP A 159 2.83 10.39 -21.68
N ARG A 160 1.65 10.34 -22.33
CA ARG A 160 0.43 11.03 -21.91
C ARG A 160 -0.78 10.10 -21.97
N PRO A 161 -1.75 10.26 -21.05
CA PRO A 161 -3.00 9.52 -21.08
C PRO A 161 -3.88 9.86 -22.29
N GLY A 162 -4.93 9.08 -22.51
CA GLY A 162 -5.99 9.38 -23.48
C GLY A 162 -5.72 8.91 -24.91
N GLN A 163 -4.61 8.20 -25.15
CA GLN A 163 -4.21 7.71 -26.48
C GLN A 163 -4.68 6.26 -26.73
N GLY A 164 -5.83 5.86 -26.16
CA GLY A 164 -6.46 4.57 -26.44
C GLY A 164 -5.85 3.35 -25.74
N GLY A 165 -5.05 3.52 -24.70
CA GLY A 165 -4.44 2.41 -23.95
C GLY A 165 -3.54 2.84 -22.81
N ALA A 166 -2.63 1.95 -22.42
CA ALA A 166 -1.63 2.23 -21.40
C ALA A 166 -0.67 3.34 -21.83
N TRP A 167 -0.15 4.08 -20.86
CA TRP A 167 0.83 5.15 -21.08
C TRP A 167 1.92 5.10 -20.02
N ILE A 168 3.10 5.61 -20.35
CA ILE A 168 4.21 5.71 -19.40
C ILE A 168 4.11 7.00 -18.59
N MET A 169 4.09 6.88 -17.26
CA MET A 169 4.21 8.00 -16.33
C MET A 169 5.65 8.07 -15.81
N ALA A 170 6.11 9.29 -15.50
CA ALA A 170 7.46 9.54 -14.97
C ALA A 170 8.59 9.00 -15.87
N ALA A 171 8.37 9.07 -17.19
CA ALA A 171 9.31 8.61 -18.22
C ALA A 171 10.75 9.11 -17.97
N GLY A 172 11.72 8.21 -18.11
CA GLY A 172 13.15 8.50 -17.93
C GLY A 172 13.61 8.58 -16.48
N THR A 173 12.75 8.25 -15.50
CA THR A 173 13.10 8.25 -14.08
C THR A 173 13.02 6.85 -13.47
N SER A 174 13.55 6.69 -12.26
CA SER A 174 13.42 5.44 -11.48
C SER A 174 11.98 5.15 -11.04
N GLU A 175 11.06 6.13 -11.17
CA GLU A 175 9.62 5.98 -10.93
C GLU A 175 8.84 5.61 -12.18
N ALA A 176 9.49 5.45 -13.34
CA ALA A 176 8.80 5.16 -14.59
C ALA A 176 7.93 3.89 -14.49
N HIS A 177 6.66 4.01 -14.87
CA HIS A 177 5.69 2.92 -14.84
C HIS A 177 4.60 3.09 -15.89
N LEU A 178 4.05 1.98 -16.37
CA LEU A 178 2.83 1.99 -17.18
C LEU A 178 1.63 2.17 -16.29
N MET A 179 0.78 3.09 -16.69
CA MET A 179 -0.59 3.22 -16.19
C MET A 179 -1.48 2.33 -17.04
N VAL A 180 -2.25 1.45 -16.40
CA VAL A 180 -3.19 0.55 -17.07
C VAL A 180 -4.62 1.05 -16.77
N PRO A 181 -5.27 1.77 -17.70
CA PRO A 181 -6.64 2.25 -17.54
C PRO A 181 -7.68 1.13 -17.57
#